data_AF-A0A9E5L388-F1
#
_entry.id   AF-A0A9E5L388-F1
#
_cell.length_a   1.000
_cell.length_b   1.000
_cell.length_c   1.000
_cell.angle_alpha   90.00
_cell.angle_beta   90.00
_cell.angle_gamma   90.00
#
_symmetry.space_group_name_H-M   'P 1'
#
loop_
_entity.id
_entity.type
_entity.pdbx_description
1 polymer ?
#
loop_
_entity_poly.entity_id
_entity_poly.type
_entity_poly.pdbx_seq_one_letter_code
_entity_poly.pdbx_strand_id
1 'polypeptide(L)'
;MIEKLKKEFVKKCAGFRGYKKETSQYIYEKMIEPAASYSFNKSHSVCYAMIAYQTAYLKAHYATEFYAALIRSVEEDTDELSHYISETQSHGIEVLAPHINQSFNHVAAIADKIRL
;
A
#
# COMPACT_ATOMS: atom_id res chain seq x y z
N MET A 1 -0.53 -25.88 25.84
CA MET A 1 0.73 -25.21 25.42
C MET A 1 0.72 -23.73 25.76
N ILE A 2 -0.25 -22.94 25.28
CA ILE A 2 -0.35 -21.48 25.53
C ILE A 2 -0.38 -21.14 27.03
N GLU A 3 -1.19 -21.84 27.83
CA GLU A 3 -1.26 -21.61 29.29
C GLU A 3 0.09 -21.85 30.02
N LYS A 4 0.91 -22.77 29.50
CA LYS A 4 2.27 -23.00 30.03
C LYS A 4 3.17 -21.79 29.73
N LEU A 5 3.12 -21.27 28.50
CA LEU A 5 3.90 -20.10 28.09
C LEU A 5 3.50 -18.84 28.86
N LYS A 6 2.21 -18.65 29.15
CA LYS A 6 1.69 -17.57 30.01
C LYS A 6 2.28 -17.63 31.42
N LYS A 7 2.25 -18.79 32.07
CA LYS A 7 2.83 -18.99 33.41
C LYS A 7 4.33 -18.71 33.42
N GLU A 8 5.03 -19.14 32.37
CA GLU A 8 6.46 -18.91 32.22
C GLU A 8 6.79 -17.41 32.01
N PHE A 9 6.00 -16.71 31.19
CA PHE A 9 6.11 -15.27 30.97
C PHE A 9 6.01 -14.49 32.29
N VAL A 10 4.96 -14.75 33.08
CA VAL A 10 4.75 -14.08 34.37
C VAL A 10 5.90 -14.36 35.35
N LYS A 11 6.37 -15.62 35.43
CA LYS A 11 7.52 -16.00 36.28
C LYS A 11 8.80 -15.26 35.86
N LYS A 12 9.08 -15.18 34.56
CA LYS A 12 10.27 -14.50 34.02
C LYS A 12 10.22 -12.99 34.25
N CYS A 13 9.06 -12.35 34.12
CA CYS A 13 8.90 -10.92 34.40
C CYS A 13 9.23 -10.57 35.86
N ALA A 14 8.77 -11.39 36.82
CA ALA A 14 9.09 -11.22 38.23
C ALA A 14 10.60 -11.36 38.49
N GLY A 15 11.26 -12.37 37.89
CA GLY A 15 12.69 -12.61 38.06
C GLY A 15 13.62 -11.63 37.35
N PHE A 16 13.17 -10.98 36.27
CA PHE A 16 14.02 -10.07 35.47
C PHE A 16 14.11 -8.66 36.04
N ARG A 17 12.98 -8.07 36.43
CA ARG A 17 12.89 -6.66 36.88
C ARG A 17 12.01 -6.47 38.12
N GLY A 18 11.63 -7.55 38.80
CA GLY A 18 10.75 -7.46 39.97
C GLY A 18 9.33 -6.98 39.63
N TYR A 19 8.87 -7.20 38.39
CA TYR A 19 7.52 -6.79 37.99
C TYR A 19 6.47 -7.51 38.84
N LYS A 20 5.48 -6.76 39.31
CA LYS A 20 4.33 -7.29 40.04
C LYS A 20 3.59 -8.29 39.16
N LYS A 21 3.14 -9.40 39.76
CA LYS A 21 2.44 -10.48 39.06
C LYS A 21 1.21 -9.96 38.33
N GLU A 22 0.46 -9.07 38.97
CA GLU A 22 -0.78 -8.48 38.45
C GLU A 22 -0.50 -7.70 37.17
N THR A 23 0.61 -6.96 37.11
CA THR A 23 1.02 -6.19 35.92
C THR A 23 1.36 -7.11 34.76
N SER A 24 2.19 -8.13 34.98
CA SER A 24 2.58 -9.07 33.92
C SER A 24 1.39 -9.88 33.41
N GLN A 25 0.49 -10.26 34.31
CA GLN A 25 -0.74 -10.97 33.95
C GLN A 25 -1.68 -10.09 33.13
N TYR A 26 -1.87 -8.82 33.53
CA TYR A 26 -2.63 -7.84 32.75
C TYR A 26 -2.06 -7.64 31.35
N ILE A 27 -0.74 -7.45 31.20
CA ILE A 27 -0.10 -7.26 29.89
C ILE A 27 -0.35 -8.48 29.00
N TYR A 28 -0.17 -9.69 29.53
CA TYR A 28 -0.37 -10.90 28.74
C TYR A 28 -1.83 -11.06 28.28
N GLU A 29 -2.77 -10.97 29.22
CA GLU A 29 -4.20 -11.24 28.96
C GLU A 29 -4.91 -10.12 28.21
N LYS A 30 -4.52 -8.85 28.43
CA LYS A 30 -5.20 -7.68 27.86
C LYS A 30 -4.49 -7.06 26.68
N MET A 31 -3.22 -7.39 26.45
CA MET A 31 -2.45 -6.85 25.32
C MET A 31 -1.96 -7.95 24.39
N ILE A 32 -1.15 -8.90 24.90
CA ILE A 32 -0.50 -9.90 24.05
C ILE A 32 -1.52 -10.86 23.42
N GLU A 33 -2.42 -11.44 24.22
CA GLU A 33 -3.42 -12.39 23.72
C GLU A 33 -4.36 -11.77 22.67
N PRO A 34 -4.97 -10.59 22.90
CA PRO A 34 -5.77 -9.93 21.88
C PRO A 34 -4.94 -9.56 20.65
N ALA A 35 -3.76 -8.97 20.86
CA ALA A 35 -2.90 -8.53 19.77
C ALA A 35 -2.44 -9.70 18.89
N ALA A 36 -2.27 -10.91 19.44
CA ALA A 36 -1.89 -12.08 18.65
C ALA A 36 -2.92 -12.44 17.56
N SER A 37 -4.18 -12.04 17.70
CA SER A 37 -5.22 -12.29 16.70
C SER A 37 -5.20 -11.32 15.51
N TYR A 38 -4.57 -10.14 15.63
CA TYR A 38 -4.63 -9.10 14.59
C TYR A 38 -3.33 -8.30 14.40
N SER A 39 -2.27 -8.60 15.13
CA SER A 39 -0.97 -7.98 14.92
C SER A 39 -0.41 -8.39 13.58
N PHE A 40 0.19 -7.42 12.89
CA PHE A 40 0.68 -7.61 11.55
C PHE A 40 2.20 -7.59 11.49
N ASN A 41 2.77 -8.29 10.51
CA ASN A 41 4.21 -8.35 10.32
C ASN A 41 4.76 -6.98 9.88
N LYS A 42 5.55 -6.35 10.75
CA LYS A 42 6.10 -5.01 10.51
C LYS A 42 6.98 -4.94 9.26
N SER A 43 7.86 -5.92 9.02
CA SER A 43 8.73 -5.89 7.85
C SER A 43 7.94 -5.92 6.54
N HIS A 44 6.86 -6.71 6.49
CA HIS A 44 5.97 -6.75 5.33
C HIS A 44 5.24 -5.41 5.14
N SER A 45 4.68 -4.84 6.20
CA SER A 45 4.02 -3.53 6.15
C SER A 45 4.95 -2.42 5.65
N VAL A 46 6.20 -2.39 6.13
CA VAL A 46 7.15 -1.34 5.75
C VAL A 46 7.52 -1.42 4.26
N CYS A 47 7.76 -2.62 3.74
CA CYS A 47 8.07 -2.80 2.32
C CYS A 47 6.91 -2.34 1.42
N TYR A 48 5.67 -2.71 1.75
CA TYR A 48 4.50 -2.27 0.98
C TYR A 48 4.23 -0.78 1.12
N ALA A 49 4.40 -0.21 2.32
CA ALA A 49 4.27 1.22 2.54
C ALA A 49 5.26 2.03 1.70
N MET A 50 6.48 1.51 1.50
CA MET A 50 7.47 2.17 0.64
C MET A 50 7.02 2.24 -0.82
N ILE A 51 6.46 1.15 -1.35
CA ILE A 51 5.92 1.11 -2.72
C ILE A 51 4.74 2.08 -2.83
N ALA A 52 3.79 2.03 -1.88
CA ALA A 52 2.65 2.94 -1.87
C ALA A 52 3.08 4.42 -1.82
N TYR A 53 4.10 4.74 -1.02
CA TYR A 53 4.67 6.09 -0.94
C TYR A 53 5.30 6.51 -2.28
N GLN A 54 6.07 5.64 -2.92
CA GLN A 54 6.67 5.92 -4.24
C GLN A 54 5.60 6.15 -5.31
N THR A 55 4.58 5.30 -5.36
CA THR A 55 3.44 5.44 -6.27
C THR A 55 2.70 6.76 -6.05
N ALA A 56 2.43 7.12 -4.79
CA ALA A 56 1.79 8.39 -4.44
C ALA A 56 2.66 9.60 -4.79
N TYR A 57 3.97 9.52 -4.58
CA TYR A 57 4.92 10.56 -4.96
C TYR A 57 4.90 10.82 -6.47
N LEU A 58 4.92 9.77 -7.29
CA LEU A 58 4.83 9.89 -8.74
C LEU A 58 3.49 10.50 -9.16
N LYS A 59 2.36 10.05 -8.58
CA LYS A 59 1.04 10.64 -8.86
C LYS A 59 0.97 12.13 -8.49
N ALA A 60 1.61 12.54 -7.39
CA ALA A 60 1.56 13.92 -6.90
C ALA A 60 2.45 14.89 -7.68
N HIS A 61 3.62 14.43 -8.16
CA HIS A 61 4.64 15.29 -8.78
C HIS A 61 4.80 15.11 -10.30
N TYR A 62 4.33 13.98 -10.85
CA TYR A 62 4.44 13.61 -12.26
C TYR A 62 3.10 12.99 -12.72
N ALA A 63 2.01 13.72 -12.50
CA ALA A 63 0.66 13.20 -12.67
C ALA A 63 0.38 12.70 -14.10
N THR A 64 0.78 13.46 -15.13
CA THR A 64 0.56 13.08 -16.54
C THR A 64 1.30 11.79 -16.89
N GLU A 65 2.56 11.66 -16.49
CA GLU A 65 3.37 10.46 -16.72
C GLU A 65 2.85 9.27 -15.90
N PHE A 66 2.42 9.51 -14.66
CA PHE A 66 1.81 8.50 -13.80
C PHE A 66 0.55 7.92 -14.44
N TYR A 67 -0.37 8.78 -14.88
CA TYR A 67 -1.61 8.34 -15.52
C TYR A 67 -1.36 7.67 -16.87
N ALA A 68 -0.39 8.14 -17.66
CA ALA A 68 -0.03 7.47 -18.90
C ALA A 68 0.50 6.04 -18.64
N ALA A 69 1.33 5.87 -17.60
CA ALA A 69 1.82 4.56 -17.19
C ALA A 69 0.69 3.66 -16.66
N LEU A 70 -0.28 4.22 -15.93
CA LEU A 70 -1.44 3.50 -15.41
C LEU A 70 -2.34 2.98 -16.54
N ILE A 71 -2.72 3.85 -17.48
CA ILE A 71 -3.51 3.50 -18.66
C ILE A 71 -2.79 2.43 -19.48
N ARG A 72 -1.48 2.60 -19.70
CA ARG A 72 -0.66 1.61 -20.41
C ARG A 72 -0.63 0.25 -19.72
N SER A 73 -0.67 0.21 -18.39
CA SER A 73 -0.63 -1.05 -17.63
C SER A 73 -1.85 -1.96 -17.87
N VAL A 74 -2.93 -1.40 -18.43
CA VAL A 74 -4.17 -2.11 -18.75
C VAL A 74 -4.62 -1.89 -20.19
N GLU A 75 -3.70 -1.54 -21.10
CA GLU A 75 -4.01 -1.17 -22.50
C GLU A 75 -4.77 -2.28 -23.26
N GLU A 76 -4.63 -3.53 -22.83
CA GLU A 76 -5.29 -4.71 -23.42
C GLU A 76 -6.66 -5.02 -22.79
N ASP A 77 -7.01 -4.42 -21.64
CA ASP A 77 -8.29 -4.59 -20.96
C ASP A 77 -9.18 -3.36 -21.21
N THR A 78 -10.16 -3.51 -22.11
CA THR A 78 -10.99 -2.38 -22.55
C THR A 78 -11.84 -1.77 -21.44
N ASP A 79 -12.25 -2.56 -20.43
CA ASP A 79 -13.10 -2.09 -19.35
C ASP A 79 -12.27 -1.25 -18.35
N GLU A 80 -11.12 -1.78 -17.93
CA GLU A 80 -10.17 -1.05 -17.08
C GLU A 80 -9.58 0.18 -17.79
N LEU A 81 -9.28 0.07 -19.09
CA LEU A 81 -8.78 1.18 -19.90
C LEU A 81 -9.78 2.36 -19.89
N SER A 82 -11.06 2.08 -20.14
CA SER A 82 -12.12 3.09 -20.10
C SER A 82 -12.24 3.74 -18.72
N HIS A 83 -12.12 2.94 -17.65
CA HIS A 83 -12.14 3.43 -16.28
C HIS A 83 -11.00 4.42 -16.01
N TYR A 84 -9.75 4.07 -16.33
CA TYR A 84 -8.61 4.96 -16.07
C TYR A 84 -8.55 6.17 -16.99
N ILE A 85 -9.07 6.09 -18.22
CA ILE A 85 -9.24 7.29 -19.07
C ILE A 85 -10.19 8.29 -18.39
N SER A 86 -11.32 7.81 -17.88
CA SER A 86 -12.29 8.65 -17.16
C SER A 86 -11.70 9.24 -15.87
N GLU A 87 -10.99 8.44 -15.08
CA GLU A 87 -10.30 8.93 -13.88
C GLU A 87 -9.27 10.01 -14.23
N THR A 88 -8.46 9.79 -15.26
CA THR A 88 -7.44 10.73 -15.72
C THR A 88 -8.06 12.06 -16.14
N GLN A 89 -9.13 12.02 -16.93
CA GLN A 89 -9.86 13.21 -17.36
C GLN A 89 -10.50 13.95 -16.18
N SER A 90 -10.98 13.24 -15.17
CA SER A 90 -11.51 13.85 -13.94
C SER A 90 -10.45 14.62 -13.13
N HIS A 91 -9.17 14.31 -13.32
CA HIS A 91 -8.03 15.05 -12.76
C HIS A 91 -7.54 16.19 -13.68
N GLY A 92 -8.29 16.53 -14.73
CA GLY A 92 -8.01 17.65 -15.63
C GLY A 92 -6.94 17.37 -16.68
N ILE A 93 -6.51 16.11 -16.83
CA ILE A 93 -5.51 15.73 -17.83
C ILE A 93 -6.23 15.33 -19.12
N GLU A 94 -5.87 16.00 -20.22
CA GLU A 94 -6.45 15.72 -21.53
C GLU A 94 -5.91 14.40 -22.08
N VAL A 95 -6.82 13.49 -22.45
CA VAL A 95 -6.50 12.22 -23.11
C VAL A 95 -6.94 12.30 -24.57
N LEU A 96 -5.99 12.21 -25.48
CA LEU A 96 -6.18 12.35 -26.92
C LEU A 96 -6.25 10.98 -27.60
N ALA A 97 -7.18 10.84 -28.55
CA ALA A 97 -7.31 9.62 -29.37
C ALA A 97 -6.04 9.33 -30.21
N PRO A 98 -5.84 8.11 -30.70
CA PRO A 98 -4.69 7.77 -31.53
C PRO A 98 -4.59 8.63 -32.80
N HIS A 99 -3.37 8.95 -33.21
CA HIS A 99 -3.12 9.77 -34.39
C HIS A 99 -1.92 9.24 -35.19
N ILE A 100 -2.13 9.00 -36.50
CA ILE A 100 -1.17 8.30 -37.37
C ILE A 100 0.24 8.93 -37.40
N ASN A 101 0.33 10.25 -37.23
CA ASN A 101 1.61 10.98 -37.27
C ASN A 101 2.16 11.38 -35.90
N GLN A 102 1.43 11.14 -34.80
CA GLN A 102 1.79 11.67 -33.47
C GLN A 102 1.77 10.61 -32.36
N SER A 103 1.01 9.52 -32.51
CA SER A 103 1.02 8.42 -31.54
C SER A 103 2.31 7.61 -31.64
N PHE A 104 2.68 7.02 -30.51
CA PHE A 104 3.73 6.01 -30.41
C PHE A 104 3.11 4.61 -30.48
N ASN A 105 3.93 3.57 -30.31
CA ASN A 105 3.43 2.18 -30.29
C ASN A 105 2.52 1.86 -29.09
N HIS A 106 2.57 2.68 -28.04
CA HIS A 106 1.79 2.55 -26.81
C HIS A 106 1.39 3.94 -26.31
N VAL A 107 0.42 3.96 -25.40
CA VAL A 107 0.06 5.16 -24.63
C VAL A 107 1.30 5.91 -24.10
N ALA A 108 1.33 7.21 -24.31
CA ALA A 108 2.45 8.07 -23.91
C ALA A 108 1.98 9.41 -23.34
N ALA A 109 2.71 9.91 -22.35
CA ALA A 109 2.61 11.29 -21.90
C ALA A 109 3.37 12.21 -22.88
N ILE A 110 2.70 13.27 -23.33
CA ILE A 110 3.25 14.31 -24.21
C ILE A 110 2.99 15.66 -23.54
N ALA A 111 4.02 16.20 -22.88
CA ALA A 111 3.93 17.41 -22.05
C ALA A 111 2.83 17.30 -20.98
N ASP A 112 1.76 18.08 -21.09
CA ASP A 112 0.63 18.14 -20.17
C ASP A 112 -0.54 17.22 -20.58
N LYS A 113 -0.38 16.41 -21.62
CA LYS A 113 -1.43 15.57 -22.20
C LYS A 113 -1.02 14.11 -22.30
N ILE A 114 -2.01 13.24 -22.49
CA ILE A 114 -1.78 11.82 -22.78
C ILE A 114 -2.29 11.52 -24.17
N ARG A 115 -1.51 10.75 -24.94
CA ARG A 115 -1.87 10.25 -26.26
C ARG A 115 -2.02 8.75 -26.20
N LEU A 116 -3.18 8.26 -26.63
CA LEU A 116 -3.41 6.83 -26.88
C LEU A 116 -2.68 6.34 -28.14
#